data_AF-A0A7X4KGY2-F1
#
_entry.id   AF-A0A7X4KGY2-F1
#
_cell.length_a   1.000
_cell.length_b   1.000
_cell.length_c   1.000
_cell.angle_alpha   90.00
_cell.angle_beta   90.00
_cell.angle_gamma   90.00
#
_symmetry.space_group_name_H-M   'P 1'
#
loop_
_entity.id
_entity.type
_entity.pdbx_description
1 polymer ?
#
loop_
_entity_poly.entity_id
_entity_poly.type
_entity_poly.pdbx_seq_one_letter_code
_entity_poly.pdbx_strand_id
1 'polypeptide(L)'
;MRSIKFLLAISLAAASTLVSAAVDFSTLKLTAGQFTPWQVAQTATFDSAPPADVYYTGGEYVTGTAPDQRYTAPDYDHTQYLIVGANEPTSRITFGYRLGTTYFGFYFSTIDIYNSVTFHGSDGSLTTITGQQIQDLVPGSRASYYFNVFATGGTTFDWIELRSPDNSFETDNHAFIVSEVPEPETCAMLLGGLGLLGAMARRRRARG
;
A
#
# COMPACT_ATOMS: atom_id res chain seq x y z
N MET A 1 -22.68 64.40 -9.36
CA MET A 1 -21.36 63.76 -9.51
C MET A 1 -21.42 62.39 -8.85
N ARG A 2 -21.52 61.30 -9.62
CA ARG A 2 -21.63 59.92 -9.11
C ARG A 2 -20.22 59.32 -9.05
N SER A 3 -19.78 58.94 -7.85
CA SER A 3 -18.50 58.30 -7.59
C SER A 3 -18.57 56.81 -7.91
N ILE A 4 -17.78 56.37 -8.89
CA ILE A 4 -17.58 54.95 -9.25
C ILE A 4 -16.57 54.37 -8.26
N LYS A 5 -16.98 53.36 -7.49
CA LYS A 5 -16.09 52.58 -6.61
C LYS A 5 -15.51 51.41 -7.40
N PHE A 6 -14.20 51.40 -7.58
CA PHE A 6 -13.45 50.26 -8.12
C PHE A 6 -13.31 49.18 -7.02
N LEU A 7 -13.78 47.97 -7.30
CA LEU A 7 -13.51 46.77 -6.48
C LEU A 7 -12.36 46.01 -7.15
N LEU A 8 -11.20 45.97 -6.49
CA LEU A 8 -10.05 45.17 -6.90
C LEU A 8 -10.18 43.79 -6.25
N ALA A 9 -10.55 42.77 -7.02
CA ALA A 9 -10.51 41.39 -6.58
C ALA A 9 -9.08 40.86 -6.75
N ILE A 10 -8.37 40.66 -5.65
CA ILE A 10 -7.08 39.95 -5.63
C ILE A 10 -7.41 38.46 -5.53
N SER A 11 -7.38 37.75 -6.66
CA SER A 11 -7.39 36.29 -6.67
C SER A 11 -5.98 35.80 -6.33
N LEU A 12 -5.81 35.30 -5.10
CA LEU A 12 -4.60 34.59 -4.69
C LEU A 12 -4.64 33.19 -5.32
N ALA A 13 -4.01 33.03 -6.47
CA ALA A 13 -3.73 31.71 -7.03
C ALA A 13 -2.61 31.08 -6.19
N ALA A 14 -2.98 30.27 -5.19
CA ALA A 14 -2.03 29.40 -4.52
C ALA A 14 -1.55 28.38 -5.56
N ALA A 15 -0.29 28.49 -5.97
CA ALA A 15 0.38 27.44 -6.73
C ALA A 15 0.55 26.24 -5.80
N SER A 16 -0.39 25.30 -5.82
CA SER A 16 -0.22 24.00 -5.19
C SER A 16 0.81 23.25 -6.01
N THR A 17 2.03 23.11 -5.50
CA THR A 17 2.95 22.09 -5.99
C THR A 17 2.27 20.75 -5.70
N LEU A 18 1.82 20.07 -6.75
CA LEU A 18 1.31 18.70 -6.63
C LEU A 18 2.46 17.86 -6.09
N VAL A 19 2.41 17.50 -4.81
CA VAL A 19 3.29 16.47 -4.27
C VAL A 19 2.77 15.16 -4.84
N SER A 20 3.63 14.44 -5.55
CA SER A 20 3.27 13.18 -6.18
C SER A 20 3.37 12.03 -5.16
N ALA A 21 2.49 11.03 -5.28
CA ALA A 21 2.60 9.71 -4.64
C ALA A 21 3.72 8.85 -5.22
N ALA A 22 4.59 9.43 -6.06
CA ALA A 22 5.80 8.79 -6.49
C ALA A 22 6.51 8.17 -5.29
N VAL A 23 6.89 6.90 -5.41
CA VAL A 23 7.73 6.27 -4.39
C VAL A 23 9.01 7.09 -4.34
N ASP A 24 9.27 7.71 -3.20
CA ASP A 24 10.60 8.23 -2.93
C ASP A 24 11.48 7.02 -2.63
N PHE A 25 12.46 6.74 -3.50
CA PHE A 25 13.44 5.67 -3.30
C PHE A 25 14.16 5.80 -1.94
N SER A 26 14.18 6.98 -1.31
CA SER A 26 14.69 7.16 0.05
C SER A 26 13.92 6.35 1.10
N THR A 27 12.63 6.06 0.85
CA THR A 27 11.77 5.27 1.73
C THR A 27 11.97 3.77 1.60
N LEU A 28 12.59 3.33 0.49
CA LEU A 28 12.81 1.91 0.26
C LEU A 28 13.87 1.38 1.23
N LYS A 29 13.55 0.28 1.90
CA LYS A 29 14.42 -0.41 2.86
C LYS A 29 14.33 -1.92 2.69
N LEU A 30 15.48 -2.57 2.77
CA LEU A 30 15.56 -4.03 2.94
C LEU A 30 15.93 -4.34 4.38
N THR A 31 15.16 -5.24 5.01
CA THR A 31 15.39 -5.70 6.37
C THR A 31 15.56 -7.21 6.41
N ALA A 32 16.26 -7.70 7.44
CA ALA A 32 16.35 -9.14 7.70
C ALA A 32 15.08 -9.65 8.37
N GLY A 33 14.83 -10.96 8.26
CA GLY A 33 13.64 -11.62 8.79
C GLY A 33 12.49 -11.72 7.78
N GLN A 34 11.54 -12.60 8.07
CA GLN A 34 10.41 -12.93 7.17
C GLN A 34 9.23 -11.96 7.26
N PHE A 35 9.19 -11.12 8.30
CA PHE A 35 8.06 -10.23 8.57
C PHE A 35 8.50 -8.78 8.63
N THR A 36 7.55 -7.89 8.36
CA THR A 36 7.75 -6.45 8.50
C THR A 36 8.18 -6.09 9.93
N PRO A 37 9.13 -5.14 10.10
CA PRO A 37 9.42 -4.58 11.41
C PRO A 37 8.31 -3.64 11.92
N TRP A 38 7.32 -3.29 11.09
CA TRP A 38 6.28 -2.32 11.43
C TRP A 38 5.06 -2.97 12.07
N GLN A 39 4.98 -2.89 13.40
CA GLN A 39 3.96 -3.58 14.22
C GLN A 39 2.51 -3.18 13.95
N VAL A 40 2.26 -2.03 13.33
CA VAL A 40 0.90 -1.56 13.00
C VAL A 40 0.40 -2.09 11.66
N ALA A 41 1.25 -2.76 10.88
CA ALA A 41 0.86 -3.31 9.60
C ALA A 41 0.06 -4.61 9.79
N GLN A 42 -0.96 -4.77 8.96
CA GLN A 42 -1.61 -6.07 8.77
C GLN A 42 -0.77 -6.90 7.80
N THR A 43 -0.89 -8.23 7.86
CA THR A 43 -0.10 -9.14 7.02
C THR A 43 -0.97 -10.21 6.37
N ALA A 44 -0.78 -10.43 5.08
CA ALA A 44 -1.26 -11.59 4.36
C ALA A 44 -0.09 -12.59 4.21
N THR A 45 -0.21 -13.75 4.86
CA THR A 45 0.77 -14.86 4.81
C THR A 45 0.37 -15.96 3.83
N PHE A 46 -0.77 -15.81 3.16
CA PHE A 46 -1.37 -16.79 2.25
C PHE A 46 -1.74 -18.16 2.85
N ASP A 47 -1.42 -18.43 4.12
CA ASP A 47 -1.88 -19.63 4.85
C ASP A 47 -3.35 -19.53 5.32
N SER A 48 -3.94 -18.35 5.15
CA SER A 48 -5.32 -18.06 5.49
C SER A 48 -5.86 -16.95 4.60
N ALA A 49 -7.15 -16.66 4.69
CA ALA A 49 -7.75 -15.57 3.94
C ALA A 49 -7.00 -14.25 4.24
N PRO A 50 -6.74 -13.42 3.22
CA PRO A 50 -6.08 -12.13 3.44
C PRO A 50 -6.93 -11.25 4.38
N PRO A 51 -6.31 -10.25 5.05
CA PRO A 51 -7.02 -9.24 5.80
C PRO A 51 -8.19 -8.64 5.00
N ALA A 52 -9.23 -8.22 5.74
CA ALA A 52 -10.41 -7.63 5.13
C ALA A 52 -10.04 -6.48 4.19
N ASP A 53 -10.76 -6.37 3.08
CA ASP A 53 -10.54 -5.35 2.05
C ASP A 53 -9.17 -5.39 1.35
N VAL A 54 -8.46 -6.51 1.40
CA VAL A 54 -7.30 -6.76 0.56
C VAL A 54 -7.56 -7.92 -0.38
N TYR A 55 -7.40 -7.66 -1.67
CA TYR A 55 -7.76 -8.58 -2.74
C TYR A 55 -6.57 -8.83 -3.67
N TYR A 56 -6.35 -10.10 -4.00
CA TYR A 56 -5.34 -10.55 -4.93
C TYR A 56 -6.01 -11.06 -6.22
N THR A 57 -5.46 -10.69 -7.37
CA THR A 57 -5.86 -11.23 -8.68
C THR A 57 -4.64 -11.57 -9.51
N GLY A 58 -4.58 -12.77 -10.08
CA GLY A 58 -3.42 -13.28 -10.80
C GLY A 58 -2.32 -13.82 -9.87
N GLY A 59 -1.34 -14.50 -10.46
CA GLY A 59 -0.33 -15.27 -9.75
C GLY A 59 -0.83 -16.66 -9.29
N GLU A 60 0.08 -17.45 -8.75
CA GLU A 60 -0.19 -18.79 -8.22
C GLU A 60 0.23 -18.87 -6.75
N TYR A 61 -0.51 -19.61 -5.93
CA TYR A 61 -0.10 -19.91 -4.56
C TYR A 61 0.54 -21.29 -4.49
N VAL A 62 1.77 -21.38 -3.98
CA VAL A 62 2.58 -22.61 -3.96
C VAL A 62 3.23 -22.81 -2.58
N THR A 63 3.84 -23.97 -2.37
CA THR A 63 4.57 -24.30 -1.13
C THR A 63 5.83 -25.08 -1.49
N GLY A 64 6.93 -24.82 -0.78
CA GLY A 64 8.22 -25.48 -1.02
C GLY A 64 8.88 -25.09 -2.34
N THR A 65 9.99 -25.75 -2.69
CA THR A 65 10.75 -25.46 -3.92
C THR A 65 10.37 -26.45 -5.03
N ALA A 66 10.13 -25.93 -6.23
CA ALA A 66 9.80 -26.75 -7.38
C ALA A 66 11.01 -27.61 -7.81
N PRO A 67 10.85 -28.92 -8.10
CA PRO A 67 11.95 -29.76 -8.56
C PRO A 67 12.58 -29.32 -9.89
N ASP A 68 11.80 -28.64 -10.74
CA ASP A 68 12.21 -28.09 -12.03
C ASP A 68 12.80 -26.66 -11.91
N GLN A 69 12.95 -26.16 -10.69
CA GLN A 69 13.47 -24.82 -10.37
C GLN A 69 12.60 -23.66 -10.91
N ARG A 70 11.34 -23.93 -11.26
CA ARG A 70 10.38 -22.88 -11.66
C ARG A 70 10.14 -21.87 -10.54
N TYR A 71 10.20 -22.29 -9.29
CA TYR A 71 10.12 -21.41 -8.12
C TYR A 71 10.95 -21.97 -6.96
N THR A 72 11.47 -21.07 -6.13
CA THR A 72 12.22 -21.42 -4.91
C THR A 72 11.59 -20.80 -3.68
N ALA A 73 11.29 -21.62 -2.67
CA ALA A 73 10.73 -21.13 -1.41
C ALA A 73 11.64 -20.07 -0.77
N PRO A 74 11.09 -18.98 -0.20
CA PRO A 74 11.87 -18.02 0.56
C PRO A 74 12.63 -18.68 1.73
N ASP A 75 13.77 -18.11 2.12
CA ASP A 75 14.59 -18.66 3.18
C ASP A 75 13.78 -18.84 4.48
N TYR A 76 13.88 -20.04 5.07
CA TYR A 76 13.20 -20.44 6.30
C TYR A 76 11.66 -20.46 6.22
N ASP A 77 11.06 -20.33 5.03
CA ASP A 77 9.63 -20.37 4.83
C ASP A 77 9.21 -21.80 4.42
N HIS A 78 8.20 -22.34 5.11
CA HIS A 78 7.65 -23.67 4.89
C HIS A 78 6.14 -23.64 4.64
N THR A 79 5.60 -22.43 4.46
CA THR A 79 4.18 -22.10 4.34
C THR A 79 3.82 -21.79 2.89
N GLN A 80 2.56 -21.44 2.65
CA GLN A 80 2.12 -21.07 1.31
C GLN A 80 2.62 -19.66 0.96
N TYR A 81 3.09 -19.45 -0.26
CA TYR A 81 3.54 -18.15 -0.73
C TYR A 81 3.05 -17.87 -2.16
N LEU A 82 3.09 -16.60 -2.56
CA LEU A 82 2.64 -16.14 -3.87
C LEU A 82 3.79 -16.14 -4.88
N ILE A 83 3.55 -16.67 -6.06
CA ILE A 83 4.44 -16.54 -7.22
C ILE A 83 3.74 -15.82 -8.38
N VAL A 84 4.53 -15.04 -9.12
CA VAL A 84 4.18 -14.57 -10.48
C VAL A 84 5.33 -14.94 -11.41
N GLY A 85 5.05 -15.38 -12.63
CA GLY A 85 6.09 -15.84 -13.56
C GLY A 85 5.51 -16.21 -14.93
N ALA A 86 6.28 -16.83 -15.81
CA ALA A 86 5.93 -16.99 -17.23
C ALA A 86 4.48 -17.41 -17.56
N ASN A 87 3.84 -18.26 -16.74
CA ASN A 87 2.46 -18.69 -16.95
C ASN A 87 1.41 -17.69 -16.44
N GLU A 88 1.71 -17.01 -15.33
CA GLU A 88 0.87 -16.00 -14.67
C GLU A 88 1.78 -14.81 -14.32
N PRO A 89 2.12 -13.96 -15.31
CA PRO A 89 3.26 -13.04 -15.20
C PRO A 89 2.97 -11.84 -14.30
N THR A 90 1.73 -11.65 -13.89
CA THR A 90 1.31 -10.54 -13.05
C THR A 90 0.40 -11.01 -11.91
N SER A 91 0.55 -10.37 -10.75
CA SER A 91 -0.44 -10.39 -9.69
C SER A 91 -0.69 -8.96 -9.26
N ARG A 92 -1.97 -8.63 -9.11
CA ARG A 92 -2.41 -7.33 -8.64
C ARG A 92 -2.99 -7.46 -7.24
N ILE A 93 -2.47 -6.64 -6.33
CA ILE A 93 -2.95 -6.44 -4.97
C ILE A 93 -3.79 -5.16 -4.96
N THR A 94 -5.05 -5.25 -4.58
CA THR A 94 -5.98 -4.11 -4.50
C THR A 94 -6.46 -3.92 -3.08
N PHE A 95 -6.49 -2.68 -2.62
CA PHE A 95 -7.05 -2.31 -1.32
C PHE A 95 -8.50 -1.84 -1.50
N GLY A 96 -9.33 -2.02 -0.48
CA GLY A 96 -10.75 -1.63 -0.48
C GLY A 96 -10.96 -0.20 -0.98
N TYR A 97 -12.11 0.04 -1.62
CA TYR A 97 -12.39 1.27 -2.35
C TYR A 97 -12.10 2.51 -1.49
N ARG A 98 -11.13 3.33 -1.93
CA ARG A 98 -10.66 4.59 -1.30
C ARG A 98 -9.89 4.45 0.02
N LEU A 99 -9.56 3.25 0.48
CA LEU A 99 -8.69 3.09 1.63
C LEU A 99 -7.22 3.28 1.25
N GLY A 100 -6.79 2.60 0.18
CA GLY A 100 -5.39 2.52 -0.23
C GLY A 100 -4.47 2.03 0.90
N THR A 101 -3.16 2.07 0.68
CA THR A 101 -2.19 1.85 1.76
C THR A 101 -1.05 2.86 1.75
N THR A 102 -0.58 3.27 2.93
CA THR A 102 0.59 4.16 3.05
C THR A 102 1.91 3.39 3.13
N TYR A 103 1.86 2.07 3.24
CA TYR A 103 3.01 1.20 3.37
C TYR A 103 2.73 -0.11 2.65
N PHE A 104 3.72 -0.61 1.92
CA PHE A 104 3.70 -1.97 1.43
C PHE A 104 5.04 -2.64 1.71
N GLY A 105 4.98 -3.91 2.08
CA GLY A 105 6.16 -4.74 2.21
C GLY A 105 5.85 -6.19 1.87
N PHE A 106 6.89 -6.95 1.57
CA PHE A 106 6.80 -8.37 1.31
C PHE A 106 8.16 -9.02 1.55
N TYR A 107 8.13 -10.28 1.99
CA TYR A 107 9.30 -11.14 1.98
C TYR A 107 9.46 -11.75 0.60
N PHE A 108 10.68 -11.91 0.12
CA PHE A 108 10.91 -12.50 -1.21
C PHE A 108 12.15 -13.38 -1.24
N SER A 109 12.08 -14.42 -2.08
CA SER A 109 13.05 -15.50 -2.12
C SER A 109 14.40 -15.04 -2.69
N THR A 110 14.47 -14.91 -4.02
CA THR A 110 15.63 -14.36 -4.72
C THR A 110 15.28 -13.06 -5.41
N ILE A 111 16.25 -12.15 -5.44
CA ILE A 111 16.10 -10.89 -6.15
C ILE A 111 16.55 -11.14 -7.58
N ASP A 112 15.61 -11.16 -8.52
CA ASP A 112 15.93 -11.32 -9.93
C ASP A 112 15.69 -10.02 -10.70
N ILE A 113 16.64 -9.66 -11.58
CA ILE A 113 16.65 -8.35 -12.25
C ILE A 113 15.45 -8.11 -13.19
N TYR A 114 14.80 -9.19 -13.63
CA TYR A 114 13.62 -9.14 -14.50
C TYR A 114 12.30 -8.99 -13.72
N ASN A 115 12.32 -9.09 -12.39
CA ASN A 115 11.16 -8.84 -11.55
C ASN A 115 10.90 -7.33 -11.44
N SER A 116 9.64 -6.95 -11.25
CA SER A 116 9.29 -5.55 -10.99
C SER A 116 8.07 -5.44 -10.09
N VAL A 117 8.04 -4.36 -9.30
CA VAL A 117 6.89 -3.95 -8.50
C VAL A 117 6.44 -2.57 -8.97
N THR A 118 5.18 -2.45 -9.38
CA THR A 118 4.59 -1.16 -9.79
C THR A 118 3.54 -0.72 -8.79
N PHE A 119 3.72 0.50 -8.28
CA PHE A 119 2.84 1.17 -7.33
C PHE A 119 1.96 2.17 -8.07
N HIS A 120 0.65 2.02 -7.94
CA HIS A 120 -0.34 2.96 -8.48
C HIS A 120 -0.83 3.85 -7.35
N GLY A 121 -0.45 5.11 -7.38
CA GLY A 121 -0.77 6.09 -6.34
C GLY A 121 -2.19 6.63 -6.47
N SER A 122 -2.76 7.05 -5.33
CA SER A 122 -4.06 7.70 -5.22
C SER A 122 -4.14 9.06 -5.93
N ASP A 123 -2.99 9.64 -6.26
CA ASP A 123 -2.84 10.86 -7.05
C ASP A 123 -2.76 10.58 -8.57
N GLY A 124 -2.84 9.31 -8.98
CA GLY A 124 -2.68 8.87 -10.36
C GLY A 124 -1.24 8.67 -10.80
N SER A 125 -0.24 8.78 -9.91
CA SER A 125 1.15 8.46 -10.23
C SER A 125 1.38 6.95 -10.37
N LEU A 126 2.39 6.61 -11.17
CA LEU A 126 2.85 5.23 -11.34
C LEU A 126 4.34 5.20 -11.07
N THR A 127 4.77 4.37 -10.12
CA THR A 127 6.19 4.16 -9.84
C THR A 127 6.54 2.69 -9.94
N THR A 128 7.53 2.36 -10.76
CA THR A 128 8.04 1.00 -10.88
C THR A 128 9.40 0.89 -10.23
N ILE A 129 9.57 -0.10 -9.38
CA ILE A 129 10.85 -0.52 -8.81
C ILE A 129 11.24 -1.84 -9.47
N THR A 130 12.39 -1.87 -10.12
CA THR A 130 12.90 -3.07 -10.79
C THR A 130 13.72 -3.93 -9.85
N GLY A 131 13.82 -5.22 -10.14
CA GLY A 131 14.69 -6.14 -9.41
C GLY A 131 16.15 -5.71 -9.44
N GLN A 132 16.61 -5.07 -10.52
CA GLN A 132 17.95 -4.46 -10.57
C GLN A 132 18.11 -3.36 -9.50
N GLN A 133 17.15 -2.45 -9.38
CA GLN A 133 17.19 -1.39 -8.37
C GLN A 133 17.17 -1.96 -6.95
N ILE A 134 16.49 -3.09 -6.73
CA ILE A 134 16.50 -3.79 -5.43
C ILE A 134 17.86 -4.46 -5.21
N GLN A 135 18.43 -5.13 -6.22
CA GLN A 135 19.75 -5.77 -6.14
C GLN A 135 20.87 -4.78 -5.82
N ASP A 136 20.80 -3.56 -6.36
CA ASP A 136 21.81 -2.51 -6.13
C ASP A 136 21.94 -2.12 -4.64
N LEU A 137 20.93 -2.43 -3.82
CA LEU A 137 20.91 -2.15 -2.38
C LEU A 137 21.53 -3.28 -1.54
N VAL A 138 21.59 -4.49 -2.09
CA VAL A 138 22.18 -5.69 -1.47
C VAL A 138 23.04 -6.46 -2.47
N PRO A 139 24.08 -5.81 -3.04
CA PRO A 139 24.83 -6.38 -4.15
C PRO A 139 25.51 -7.69 -3.77
N GLY A 140 25.30 -8.73 -4.58
CA GLY A 140 25.92 -10.04 -4.41
C GLY A 140 25.28 -10.95 -3.35
N SER A 141 24.18 -10.52 -2.71
CA SER A 141 23.42 -11.39 -1.82
C SER A 141 22.52 -12.35 -2.59
N ARG A 142 22.44 -13.58 -2.10
CA ARG A 142 21.50 -14.62 -2.57
C ARG A 142 20.47 -14.99 -1.51
N ALA A 143 20.43 -14.22 -0.42
CA ALA A 143 19.51 -14.44 0.68
C ALA A 143 18.16 -13.78 0.40
N SER A 144 17.13 -14.28 1.07
CA SER A 144 15.82 -13.65 1.11
C SER A 144 15.81 -12.41 2.01
N TYR A 145 15.08 -11.38 1.58
CA TYR A 145 14.97 -10.11 2.30
C TYR A 145 13.51 -9.71 2.45
N TYR A 146 13.25 -8.85 3.44
CA TYR A 146 11.98 -8.16 3.54
C TYR A 146 12.07 -6.79 2.87
N PHE A 147 11.29 -6.61 1.81
CA PHE A 147 11.13 -5.35 1.10
C PHE A 147 10.15 -4.45 1.85
N ASN A 148 10.50 -3.17 1.99
CA ASN A 148 9.67 -2.16 2.66
C ASN A 148 9.64 -0.89 1.82
N VAL A 149 8.45 -0.33 1.59
CA VAL A 149 8.28 0.96 0.93
C VAL A 149 7.11 1.74 1.53
N PHE A 150 7.24 3.07 1.59
CA PHE A 150 6.20 3.96 2.06
C PHE A 150 5.73 4.88 0.94
N ALA A 151 4.44 5.15 0.90
CA ALA A 151 3.90 6.24 0.11
C ALA A 151 4.39 7.57 0.70
N THR A 152 4.60 8.57 -0.17
CA THR A 152 5.08 9.89 0.26
C THR A 152 4.05 10.97 -0.04
N GLY A 153 4.28 12.18 0.47
CA GLY A 153 3.42 13.31 0.13
C GLY A 153 1.99 13.27 0.67
N GLY A 154 1.72 12.43 1.68
CA GLY A 154 0.38 12.25 2.24
C GLY A 154 -0.57 11.48 1.31
N THR A 155 -0.02 10.66 0.43
CA THR A 155 -0.77 9.84 -0.54
C THR A 155 -0.81 8.36 -0.10
N THR A 156 -1.56 7.56 -0.83
CA THR A 156 -1.63 6.09 -0.67
C THR A 156 -1.35 5.38 -1.99
N PHE A 157 -1.00 4.10 -1.92
CA PHE A 157 -1.07 3.18 -3.05
C PHE A 157 -2.50 2.63 -3.15
N ASP A 158 -3.18 2.83 -4.27
CA ASP A 158 -4.52 2.31 -4.54
C ASP A 158 -4.46 0.81 -4.88
N TRP A 159 -3.43 0.41 -5.62
CA TRP A 159 -3.13 -0.98 -5.94
C TRP A 159 -1.67 -1.13 -6.36
N ILE A 160 -1.21 -2.37 -6.32
CA ILE A 160 0.18 -2.75 -6.54
C ILE A 160 0.20 -3.90 -7.52
N GLU A 161 1.13 -3.87 -8.47
CA GLU A 161 1.39 -4.96 -9.42
C GLU A 161 2.74 -5.58 -9.13
N LEU A 162 2.75 -6.89 -8.88
CA LEU A 162 3.94 -7.72 -8.96
C LEU A 162 4.02 -8.30 -10.36
N ARG A 163 5.19 -8.25 -10.98
CA ARG A 163 5.40 -8.78 -12.32
C ARG A 163 6.71 -9.52 -12.45
N SER A 164 6.67 -10.67 -13.10
CA SER A 164 7.83 -11.34 -13.67
C SER A 164 7.52 -11.89 -15.06
N PRO A 165 8.27 -11.51 -16.10
CA PRO A 165 8.06 -12.02 -17.46
C PRO A 165 8.67 -13.40 -17.70
N ASP A 166 9.51 -13.91 -16.80
CA ASP A 166 10.31 -15.13 -17.02
C ASP A 166 10.18 -16.09 -15.83
N ASN A 167 11.24 -16.31 -15.05
CA ASN A 167 11.16 -17.18 -13.88
C ASN A 167 10.27 -16.58 -12.77
N SER A 168 9.91 -17.38 -11.77
CA SER A 168 9.01 -16.90 -10.72
C SER A 168 9.62 -15.76 -9.90
N PHE A 169 8.79 -14.80 -9.55
CA PHE A 169 9.02 -13.85 -8.46
C PHE A 169 8.22 -14.35 -7.27
N GLU A 170 8.94 -14.93 -6.30
CA GLU A 170 8.35 -15.53 -5.11
C GLU A 170 8.29 -14.52 -3.97
N THR A 171 7.08 -14.30 -3.45
CA THR A 171 6.82 -13.34 -2.40
C THR A 171 5.87 -13.89 -1.34
N ASP A 172 6.11 -13.57 -0.08
CA ASP A 172 5.29 -13.96 1.07
C ASP A 172 5.16 -12.81 2.09
N ASN A 173 4.34 -12.99 3.12
CA ASN A 173 4.18 -12.09 4.25
C ASN A 173 3.96 -10.65 3.81
N HIS A 174 3.05 -10.45 2.85
CA HIS A 174 2.73 -9.13 2.33
C HIS A 174 2.13 -8.28 3.45
N ALA A 175 2.75 -7.16 3.78
CA ALA A 175 2.30 -6.28 4.83
C ALA A 175 1.88 -4.91 4.32
N PHE A 176 0.89 -4.32 4.98
CA PHE A 176 0.30 -3.05 4.58
C PHE A 176 -0.28 -2.28 5.77
N ILE A 177 -0.25 -0.96 5.66
CA ILE A 177 -0.91 -0.05 6.61
C ILE A 177 -2.07 0.60 5.86
N VAL A 178 -3.25 0.00 5.98
CA VAL A 178 -4.47 0.55 5.38
C VAL A 178 -4.91 1.72 6.24
N SER A 179 -5.24 2.85 5.62
CA SER A 179 -5.76 4.01 6.35
C SER A 179 -7.11 3.63 6.95
N GLU A 180 -7.19 3.46 8.27
CA GLU A 180 -8.47 3.24 8.95
C GLU A 180 -9.35 4.47 8.75
N VAL A 181 -10.34 4.35 7.87
CA VAL A 181 -11.43 5.34 7.80
C VAL A 181 -12.36 5.02 8.97
N PRO A 182 -12.64 5.98 9.89
CA PRO A 182 -13.59 5.74 10.96
C PRO A 182 -14.90 5.24 10.39
N GLU A 183 -15.36 4.08 10.86
CA GLU A 183 -16.55 3.47 10.28
C GLU A 183 -17.74 4.44 10.28
N PRO A 184 -18.57 4.46 9.23
CA PRO A 184 -19.71 5.37 9.12
C PRO A 184 -20.61 5.35 10.36
N GLU A 185 -20.71 4.20 11.00
CA GLU A 185 -21.48 3.95 12.23
C GLU A 185 -20.91 4.71 13.42
N THR A 186 -19.58 4.75 13.57
CA THR A 186 -18.92 5.53 14.64
C THR A 186 -19.17 7.02 14.45
N CYS A 187 -19.11 7.51 13.21
CA CYS A 187 -19.44 8.89 12.87
C CYS A 187 -20.92 9.20 13.15
N ALA A 188 -21.84 8.29 12.80
CA ALA A 188 -23.26 8.44 13.05
C ALA A 188 -23.58 8.45 14.55
N MET A 189 -22.91 7.61 15.35
CA MET A 189 -23.06 7.57 16.81
C MET A 189 -22.52 8.85 17.46
N LEU A 190 -21.38 9.36 17.00
CA LEU A 190 -20.83 10.64 17.47
C LEU A 190 -21.79 11.81 17.14
N LEU A 191 -22.24 11.90 15.89
CA LEU A 191 -23.18 12.93 15.45
C LEU A 191 -24.53 12.81 16.16
N GLY A 192 -25.02 11.58 16.37
CA GLY A 192 -26.23 11.30 17.13
C GLY A 192 -26.11 11.75 18.59
N GLY A 193 -24.98 11.43 19.24
CA GLY A 193 -24.68 11.87 20.60
C GLY A 193 -24.61 13.39 20.74
N LEU A 194 -23.89 14.06 19.82
CA LEU A 194 -23.81 15.52 19.77
C LEU A 194 -25.17 16.18 19.48
N GLY A 195 -25.98 15.57 18.60
CA GLY A 195 -27.35 16.01 18.30
C GLY A 195 -28.25 15.97 19.53
N LEU A 196 -28.19 14.87 20.31
CA LEU A 196 -28.91 14.74 21.58
C LEU A 196 -28.49 15.80 22.61
N LEU A 197 -27.19 16.00 22.78
CA LEU A 197 -26.65 17.03 23.69
C LEU A 197 -27.11 18.43 23.28
N GLY A 198 -27.09 18.76 21.99
CA GLY A 198 -27.59 20.02 21.46
C GLY A 198 -29.08 20.24 21.70
N ALA A 199 -29.90 19.19 21.51
CA ALA A 199 -31.34 19.23 21.78
C ALA A 199 -31.64 19.45 23.27
N MET A 200 -30.90 18.78 24.17
CA MET A 200 -31.03 18.97 25.61
C MET A 200 -30.65 20.40 26.04
N ALA A 201 -29.56 20.94 25.50
CA ALA A 201 -29.13 22.31 25.78
C ALA A 201 -30.17 23.36 25.33
N ARG A 202 -30.78 23.17 24.15
CA ARG A 202 -31.86 24.05 23.65
C ARG A 202 -33.10 24.00 24.54
N ARG A 203 -33.51 22.82 25.00
CA ARG A 203 -34.65 22.65 25.92
C ARG A 203 -34.44 23.34 27.26
N ARG A 204 -33.21 23.36 27.78
CA ARG A 204 -32.88 24.06 29.04
C ARG A 204 -32.99 25.58 28.89
N ARG A 205 -32.51 26.14 27.78
CA ARG A 205 -32.63 27.59 27.48
C ARG A 205 -34.06 28.06 27.23
N ALA A 206 -34.95 27.20 26.75
CA ALA A 206 -36.35 27.55 26.54
C ALA A 206 -37.20 27.49 27.82
N ARG A 207 -36.65 26.99 28.93
CA ARG A 207 -37.34 26.79 30.21
C ARG A 207 -36.80 27.67 31.35
N GLY A 208 -35.77 28.48 31.08
CA GLY A 208 -35.24 29.49 32.00
C GLY A 208 -35.23 30.84 31.32
#